data_AF-A0AAW9DPF8-F1
#
_entry.id   AF-A0AAW9DPF8-F1
#
_cell.length_a   1.000
_cell.length_b   1.000
_cell.length_c   1.000
_cell.angle_alpha   90.00
_cell.angle_beta   90.00
_cell.angle_gamma   90.00
#
_symmetry.space_group_name_H-M   'P 1'
#
loop_
_entity.id
_entity.type
_entity.pdbx_description
1 polymer ?
#
loop_
_entity_poly.entity_id
_entity_poly.type
_entity_poly.pdbx_seq_one_letter_code
_entity_poly.pdbx_strand_id
1 'polypeptide(L)'
;MRLRNPSAPTLAPALAALILAAGIATSGIATAATTTTATAKADKTTTATKSTTGTTTTMTPAQKAMIAHVDANLAKLKKSIGITTAEESSWHGFTQVSRTNALNLATLYQQRSKTLSTMNAVQNMESYAAIAAKNADDMNALSAAFQTLYAKLTPAQQKKIDTVFRARAEAMTAKHLKKLKHS
;
A
#
# COMPACT_ATOMS: atom_id res chain seq x y z
N MET A 1 -29.81 23.71 -46.21
CA MET A 1 -30.18 22.87 -45.05
C MET A 1 -29.13 21.76 -44.94
N ARG A 2 -28.05 22.00 -44.18
CA ARG A 2 -26.97 21.02 -43.92
C ARG A 2 -26.98 20.73 -42.42
N LEU A 3 -27.15 19.46 -42.07
CA LEU A 3 -27.27 18.97 -40.70
C LEU A 3 -25.94 19.16 -39.96
N ARG A 4 -26.00 19.92 -38.85
CA ARG A 4 -24.93 20.05 -37.86
C ARG A 4 -24.69 18.68 -37.23
N ASN A 5 -23.45 18.20 -37.33
CA ASN A 5 -22.94 17.06 -36.58
C ASN A 5 -22.68 17.51 -35.12
N PRO A 6 -23.38 17.01 -34.10
CA PRO A 6 -23.07 17.37 -32.72
C PRO A 6 -21.81 16.64 -32.26
N SER A 7 -20.89 17.42 -31.70
CA SER A 7 -19.61 17.03 -31.11
C SER A 7 -19.73 15.79 -30.22
N ALA A 8 -18.89 14.78 -30.48
CA ALA A 8 -18.67 13.70 -29.54
C ALA A 8 -18.14 14.28 -28.21
N PRO A 9 -18.68 13.87 -27.04
CA PRO A 9 -18.14 14.31 -25.77
C PRO A 9 -16.73 13.75 -25.59
N THR A 10 -15.77 14.66 -25.40
CA THR A 10 -14.42 14.36 -24.91
C THR A 10 -14.52 13.63 -23.58
N LEU A 11 -14.27 12.33 -23.56
CA LEU A 11 -14.04 11.58 -22.34
C LEU A 11 -12.74 12.08 -21.71
N ALA A 12 -12.84 13.03 -20.80
CA ALA A 12 -11.73 13.45 -19.96
C ALA A 12 -11.24 12.22 -19.17
N PRO A 13 -9.94 11.87 -19.21
CA PRO A 13 -9.41 10.87 -18.29
C PRO A 13 -9.42 11.51 -16.91
N ALA A 14 -10.39 11.11 -16.08
CA ALA A 14 -10.38 11.40 -14.65
C ALA A 14 -9.12 10.73 -14.06
N LEU A 15 -8.05 11.52 -13.97
CA LEU A 15 -6.80 11.19 -13.33
C LEU A 15 -7.09 10.60 -11.95
N ALA A 16 -6.57 9.38 -11.76
CA ALA A 16 -6.54 8.64 -10.53
C ALA A 16 -6.16 9.55 -9.35
N ALA A 17 -7.18 10.00 -8.61
CA ALA A 17 -6.98 10.49 -7.28
C ALA A 17 -6.62 9.27 -6.44
N LEU A 18 -5.33 9.12 -6.14
CA LEU A 18 -4.81 8.22 -5.12
C LEU A 18 -5.37 8.70 -3.77
N ILE A 19 -6.63 8.38 -3.49
CA ILE A 19 -7.24 8.57 -2.18
C ILE A 19 -6.74 7.39 -1.35
N LEU A 20 -5.82 7.70 -0.44
CA LEU A 20 -5.53 6.86 0.72
C LEU A 20 -6.80 6.87 1.60
N ALA A 21 -7.82 6.13 1.19
CA ALA A 21 -9.05 5.95 1.93
C ALA A 21 -8.78 4.90 3.01
N ALA A 22 -8.31 5.35 4.18
CA ALA A 22 -8.38 4.56 5.39
C ALA A 22 -9.85 4.53 5.82
N GLY A 23 -10.56 3.46 5.44
CA GLY A 23 -11.84 3.12 6.04
C GLY A 23 -11.61 2.59 7.46
N ILE A 24 -12.22 3.25 8.43
CA ILE A 24 -12.31 2.79 9.82
C ILE A 24 -13.29 1.61 9.82
N ALA A 25 -12.79 0.40 10.06
CA ALA A 25 -13.62 -0.73 10.43
C ALA A 25 -13.12 -1.25 11.79
N THR A 26 -13.78 -0.79 12.84
CA THR A 26 -13.72 -1.35 14.19
C THR A 26 -14.54 -2.63 14.24
N SER A 27 -13.88 -3.77 14.39
CA SER A 27 -14.39 -5.09 14.86
C SER A 27 -13.17 -6.03 14.84
N GLY A 28 -12.77 -6.78 15.84
CA GLY A 28 -13.26 -7.15 17.16
C GLY A 28 -12.26 -8.21 17.63
N ILE A 29 -11.78 -8.12 18.87
CA ILE A 29 -10.74 -9.01 19.39
C ILE A 29 -11.40 -10.36 19.70
N ALA A 30 -10.93 -11.43 19.05
CA ALA A 30 -11.16 -12.79 19.51
C ALA A 30 -9.79 -13.46 19.76
N THR A 31 -9.28 -13.27 20.97
CA THR A 31 -8.28 -14.14 21.57
C THR A 31 -8.93 -15.48 21.89
N ALA A 32 -8.53 -16.53 21.19
CA ALA A 32 -8.71 -17.91 21.66
C ALA A 32 -7.33 -18.58 21.66
N ALA A 33 -6.73 -18.61 22.84
CA ALA A 33 -5.61 -19.49 23.14
C ALA A 33 -6.19 -20.88 23.40
N THR A 34 -5.83 -21.85 22.56
CA THR A 34 -5.93 -23.27 22.90
C THR A 34 -4.56 -23.88 22.78
N THR A 35 -3.94 -24.07 23.94
CA THR A 35 -2.86 -25.03 24.17
C THR A 35 -3.41 -26.44 23.93
N THR A 36 -2.85 -27.14 22.96
CA THR A 36 -2.94 -28.60 22.89
C THR A 36 -1.58 -29.16 22.52
N THR A 37 -1.01 -29.87 23.48
CA THR A 37 0.18 -30.71 23.39
C THR A 37 -0.16 -31.93 22.54
N ALA A 38 0.60 -32.18 21.47
CA ALA A 38 0.62 -33.47 20.79
C ALA A 38 2.03 -33.78 20.30
N THR A 39 2.64 -34.77 20.95
CA THR A 39 3.86 -35.47 20.51
C THR A 39 3.52 -36.46 19.39
N ALA A 40 4.24 -36.38 18.27
CA ALA A 40 4.39 -37.50 17.33
C ALA A 40 5.75 -37.44 16.62
N LYS A 41 6.40 -38.59 16.51
CA LYS A 41 7.78 -38.85 16.07
C LYS A 41 7.79 -39.52 14.68
N ALA A 42 8.72 -39.07 13.82
CA ALA A 42 9.29 -39.70 12.62
C ALA A 42 8.31 -40.01 11.45
N ASP A 43 8.66 -40.05 10.17
CA ASP A 43 9.95 -40.12 9.47
C ASP A 43 9.76 -39.65 8.00
N LYS A 44 10.88 -39.37 7.31
CA LYS A 44 11.09 -39.45 5.85
C LYS A 44 10.32 -38.52 4.90
N THR A 45 11.05 -37.58 4.31
CA THR A 45 11.53 -37.60 2.90
C THR A 45 11.89 -36.18 2.47
N THR A 46 13.19 -35.87 2.47
CA THR A 46 13.76 -34.67 1.85
C THR A 46 13.72 -34.82 0.34
N THR A 47 12.62 -34.44 -0.29
CA THR A 47 12.63 -34.06 -1.70
C THR A 47 13.02 -32.58 -1.76
N ALA A 48 14.30 -32.34 -2.06
CA ALA A 48 14.80 -31.03 -2.39
C ALA A 48 14.03 -30.50 -3.61
N THR A 49 13.05 -29.65 -3.37
CA THR A 49 12.47 -28.80 -4.41
C THR A 49 13.60 -27.91 -4.89
N LYS A 50 14.06 -28.15 -6.13
CA LYS A 50 14.95 -27.24 -6.84
C LYS A 50 14.34 -25.85 -6.77
N SER A 51 14.94 -24.99 -5.94
CA SER A 51 14.72 -23.55 -5.98
C SER A 51 14.96 -23.12 -7.41
N THR A 52 13.88 -22.82 -8.12
CA THR A 52 13.94 -22.26 -9.45
C THR A 52 14.69 -20.95 -9.31
N THR A 53 15.89 -20.90 -9.88
CA THR A 53 16.75 -19.73 -10.00
C THR A 53 15.88 -18.50 -10.21
N GLY A 54 15.89 -17.61 -9.21
CA GLY A 54 15.11 -16.39 -9.21
C GLY A 54 15.36 -15.65 -10.50
N THR A 55 14.34 -15.54 -11.33
CA THR A 55 14.34 -14.59 -12.43
C THR A 55 14.42 -13.22 -11.76
N THR A 56 15.58 -12.58 -11.79
CA THR A 56 15.76 -11.19 -11.37
C THR A 56 14.93 -10.35 -12.34
N THR A 57 13.62 -10.29 -12.09
CA THR A 57 12.70 -9.50 -12.90
C THR A 57 13.08 -8.05 -12.66
N THR A 58 13.74 -7.48 -13.64
CA THR A 58 14.18 -6.09 -13.58
C THR A 58 12.95 -5.20 -13.43
N MET A 59 12.92 -4.38 -12.39
CA MET A 59 11.82 -3.47 -12.12
C MET A 59 11.57 -2.53 -13.29
N THR A 60 10.30 -2.30 -13.63
CA THR A 60 9.91 -1.38 -14.69
C THR A 60 10.21 0.08 -14.28
N PRO A 61 10.29 1.03 -15.24
CA PRO A 61 10.51 2.43 -14.90
C PRO A 61 9.49 3.00 -13.90
N ALA A 62 8.21 2.62 -14.05
CA ALA A 62 7.14 3.03 -13.14
C ALA A 62 7.36 2.47 -11.71
N GLN A 63 7.72 1.19 -11.58
CA GLN A 63 8.02 0.58 -10.29
C GLN A 63 9.24 1.26 -9.61
N LYS A 64 10.29 1.57 -10.38
CA LYS A 64 11.46 2.29 -9.86
C LYS A 64 11.10 3.69 -9.36
N ALA A 65 10.31 4.45 -10.12
CA ALA A 65 9.86 5.78 -9.73
C ALA A 65 9.01 5.74 -8.44
N MET A 66 8.12 4.74 -8.32
CA MET A 66 7.29 4.56 -7.13
C MET A 66 8.15 4.24 -5.90
N ILE A 67 9.12 3.32 -6.03
CA ILE A 67 10.07 3.01 -4.94
C ILE A 67 10.88 4.24 -4.54
N ALA A 68 11.43 4.97 -5.49
CA ALA A 68 12.20 6.18 -5.20
C ALA A 68 11.36 7.23 -4.43
N HIS A 69 10.09 7.38 -4.79
CA HIS A 69 9.17 8.27 -4.06
C HIS A 69 8.93 7.80 -2.62
N VAL A 70 8.69 6.50 -2.44
CA VAL A 70 8.50 5.90 -1.11
C VAL A 70 9.76 6.04 -0.27
N ASP A 71 10.93 5.74 -0.81
CA ASP A 71 12.21 5.86 -0.12
C ASP A 71 12.51 7.30 0.30
N ALA A 72 12.23 8.28 -0.56
CA ALA A 72 12.39 9.68 -0.20
C ALA A 72 11.49 10.09 0.98
N ASN A 73 10.25 9.60 1.03
CA ASN A 73 9.34 9.87 2.14
C ASN A 73 9.77 9.14 3.41
N LEU A 74 10.22 7.89 3.31
CA LEU A 74 10.73 7.12 4.43
C LEU A 74 11.99 7.77 5.03
N ALA A 75 12.90 8.28 4.20
CA ALA A 75 14.08 9.00 4.66
C ALA A 75 13.72 10.27 5.45
N LYS A 76 12.76 11.05 4.94
CA LYS A 76 12.23 12.23 5.66
C LYS A 76 11.59 11.84 6.99
N LEU A 77 10.78 10.79 6.99
CA LEU A 77 10.12 10.29 8.19
C LEU A 77 11.15 9.83 9.23
N LYS A 78 12.13 9.02 8.83
CA LYS A 78 13.23 8.54 9.70
C LYS A 78 13.94 9.70 10.39
N LYS A 79 14.27 10.74 9.63
CA LYS A 79 14.92 11.96 10.15
C LYS A 79 14.01 12.73 11.12
N SER A 80 12.71 12.84 10.82
CA SER A 80 11.77 13.59 11.65
C SER A 80 11.57 12.98 13.05
N ILE A 81 11.58 11.65 13.14
CA ILE A 81 11.39 10.95 14.41
C ILE A 81 12.72 10.74 15.14
N GLY A 82 13.82 10.59 14.40
CA GLY A 82 15.14 10.33 14.96
C GLY A 82 15.27 8.88 15.40
N ILE A 83 15.14 7.95 14.46
CA ILE A 83 15.32 6.50 14.71
C ILE A 83 16.71 6.23 15.29
N THR A 84 16.75 5.45 16.37
CA THR A 84 18.00 5.02 17.02
C THR A 84 18.48 3.67 16.50
N THR A 85 19.74 3.31 16.78
CA THR A 85 20.30 1.99 16.44
C THR A 85 19.47 0.83 17.00
N ALA A 86 18.88 1.00 18.20
CA ALA A 86 18.03 -0.01 18.82
C ALA A 86 16.71 -0.24 18.08
N GLU A 87 16.24 0.76 17.33
CA GLU A 87 14.98 0.74 16.58
C GLU A 87 15.17 0.33 15.11
N GLU A 88 16.41 0.25 14.60
CA GLU A 88 16.70 0.03 13.17
C GLU A 88 16.08 -1.26 12.62
N SER A 89 16.01 -2.32 13.41
CA SER A 89 15.38 -3.58 12.99
C SER A 89 13.88 -3.41 12.73
N SER A 90 13.16 -2.77 13.66
CA SER A 90 11.72 -2.49 13.50
C SER A 90 11.47 -1.44 12.41
N TRP A 91 12.36 -0.47 12.27
CA TRP A 91 12.34 0.48 11.16
C TRP A 91 12.50 -0.23 9.81
N HIS A 92 13.46 -1.15 9.69
CA HIS A 92 13.68 -1.93 8.48
C HIS A 92 12.41 -2.69 8.07
N GLY A 93 11.78 -3.41 9.00
CA GLY A 93 10.53 -4.13 8.74
C GLY A 93 9.41 -3.22 8.22
N PHE A 94 9.22 -2.06 8.84
CA PHE A 94 8.27 -1.05 8.36
C PHE A 94 8.59 -0.55 6.95
N THR A 95 9.86 -0.26 6.64
CA THR A 95 10.25 0.19 5.30
C THR A 95 10.08 -0.89 4.24
N GLN A 96 10.34 -2.16 4.59
CA GLN A 96 10.17 -3.28 3.67
C GLN A 96 8.71 -3.44 3.27
N VAL A 97 7.78 -3.44 4.24
CA VAL A 97 6.34 -3.49 3.95
C VAL A 97 5.90 -2.29 3.11
N SER A 98 6.37 -1.09 3.43
CA SER A 98 6.08 0.12 2.64
C SER A 98 6.49 -0.02 1.16
N ARG A 99 7.67 -0.58 0.88
CA ARG A 99 8.15 -0.83 -0.49
C ARG A 99 7.38 -1.94 -1.19
N THR A 100 7.08 -3.04 -0.48
CA THR A 100 6.28 -4.15 -1.02
C THR A 100 4.90 -3.67 -1.46
N ASN A 101 4.22 -2.91 -0.63
CA ASN A 101 2.90 -2.34 -0.96
C ASN A 101 2.97 -1.44 -2.20
N ALA A 102 4.00 -0.60 -2.27
CA ALA A 102 4.22 0.26 -3.42
C ALA A 102 4.44 -0.53 -4.72
N LEU A 103 5.16 -1.65 -4.65
CA LEU A 103 5.38 -2.55 -5.79
C LEU A 103 4.11 -3.30 -6.18
N ASN A 104 3.32 -3.76 -5.21
CA ASN A 104 2.04 -4.42 -5.45
C ASN A 104 1.11 -3.52 -6.26
N LEU A 105 0.89 -2.29 -5.80
CA LEU A 105 0.05 -1.32 -6.49
C LEU A 105 0.62 -0.91 -7.84
N ALA A 106 1.93 -0.61 -7.93
CA ALA A 106 2.56 -0.26 -9.21
C ALA A 106 2.38 -1.37 -10.26
N THR A 107 2.47 -2.63 -9.85
CA THR A 107 2.27 -3.79 -10.72
C THR A 107 0.83 -3.88 -11.21
N LEU A 108 -0.16 -3.74 -10.32
CA LEU A 108 -1.58 -3.78 -10.70
C LEU A 108 -1.95 -2.63 -11.65
N TYR A 109 -1.48 -1.41 -11.37
CA TYR A 109 -1.71 -0.27 -12.25
C TYR A 109 -1.03 -0.44 -13.62
N GLN A 110 0.17 -1.02 -13.67
CA GLN A 110 0.85 -1.29 -14.92
C GLN A 110 0.16 -2.42 -15.72
N GLN A 111 -0.35 -3.46 -15.06
CA GLN A 111 -1.12 -4.50 -15.73
C GLN A 111 -2.41 -3.90 -16.30
N ARG A 112 -3.14 -3.13 -15.49
CA ARG A 112 -4.34 -2.42 -15.92
C ARG A 112 -4.06 -1.50 -17.09
N SER A 113 -2.98 -0.70 -17.08
CA SER A 113 -2.69 0.21 -18.19
C SER A 113 -2.42 -0.50 -19.51
N LYS A 114 -1.89 -1.73 -19.49
CA LYS A 114 -1.64 -2.55 -20.68
C LYS A 114 -2.92 -3.17 -21.26
N THR A 115 -3.93 -3.43 -20.43
CA THR A 115 -5.13 -4.19 -20.82
C THR A 115 -6.40 -3.34 -20.87
N LEU A 116 -6.36 -2.11 -20.36
CA LEU A 116 -7.52 -1.24 -20.24
C LEU A 116 -8.25 -1.01 -21.58
N SER A 117 -7.51 -0.86 -22.68
CA SER A 117 -8.08 -0.59 -24.01
C SER A 117 -8.89 -1.76 -24.58
N THR A 118 -8.73 -2.97 -24.03
CA THR A 118 -9.42 -4.19 -24.51
C THR A 118 -10.46 -4.70 -23.51
N MET A 119 -10.59 -4.07 -22.33
CA MET A 119 -11.55 -4.49 -21.32
C MET A 119 -12.96 -4.05 -21.69
N ASN A 120 -13.94 -4.94 -21.49
CA ASN A 120 -15.34 -4.53 -21.44
C ASN A 120 -15.66 -3.81 -20.11
N ALA A 121 -16.88 -3.28 -19.97
CA ALA A 121 -17.28 -2.50 -18.79
C ALA A 121 -17.19 -3.30 -17.47
N VAL A 122 -17.54 -4.59 -17.50
CA VAL A 122 -17.48 -5.47 -16.33
C VAL A 122 -16.03 -5.69 -15.90
N GLN A 123 -15.16 -6.06 -16.84
CA GLN A 123 -13.72 -6.26 -16.58
C GLN A 123 -13.03 -4.99 -16.09
N ASN A 124 -13.46 -3.82 -16.59
CA ASN A 124 -12.96 -2.53 -16.13
C ASN A 124 -13.31 -2.30 -14.64
N MET A 125 -14.55 -2.60 -14.24
CA MET A 125 -14.99 -2.51 -12.84
C MET A 125 -14.27 -3.53 -11.94
N GLU A 126 -14.18 -4.79 -12.38
CA GLU A 126 -13.49 -5.86 -11.64
C GLU A 126 -12.02 -5.52 -11.38
N SER A 127 -11.32 -4.98 -12.38
CA SER A 127 -9.92 -4.59 -12.22
C SER A 127 -9.74 -3.39 -11.28
N TYR A 128 -10.72 -2.49 -11.15
CA TYR A 128 -10.70 -1.47 -10.11
C TYR A 128 -10.97 -2.07 -8.72
N ALA A 129 -11.93 -2.98 -8.61
CA ALA A 129 -12.23 -3.67 -7.35
C ALA A 129 -11.01 -4.44 -6.83
N ALA A 130 -10.27 -5.12 -7.72
CA ALA A 130 -9.03 -5.81 -7.37
C ALA A 130 -7.94 -4.86 -6.82
N ILE A 131 -7.80 -3.68 -7.42
CA ILE A 131 -6.87 -2.64 -6.92
C ILE A 131 -7.30 -2.15 -5.54
N ALA A 132 -8.59 -1.90 -5.33
CA ALA A 132 -9.12 -1.42 -4.05
C ALA A 132 -8.93 -2.47 -2.94
N ALA A 133 -9.25 -3.74 -3.23
CA ALA A 133 -9.04 -4.85 -2.31
C ALA A 133 -7.56 -4.99 -1.93
N LYS A 134 -6.67 -4.98 -2.93
CA LYS A 134 -5.24 -5.07 -2.66
C LYS A 134 -4.71 -3.88 -1.86
N ASN A 135 -5.21 -2.67 -2.13
CA ASN A 135 -4.84 -1.50 -1.35
C ASN A 135 -5.26 -1.64 0.12
N ALA A 136 -6.44 -2.22 0.41
CA ALA A 136 -6.88 -2.49 1.78
C ALA A 136 -5.95 -3.49 2.49
N ASP A 137 -5.63 -4.61 1.83
CA ASP A 137 -4.69 -5.61 2.36
C ASP A 137 -3.31 -5.01 2.64
N ASP A 138 -2.79 -4.24 1.68
CA ASP A 138 -1.51 -3.54 1.80
C ASP A 138 -1.54 -2.55 3.00
N MET A 139 -2.65 -1.81 3.20
CA MET A 139 -2.79 -0.90 4.36
C MET A 139 -2.87 -1.66 5.69
N ASN A 140 -3.51 -2.82 5.74
CA ASN A 140 -3.52 -3.67 6.93
C ASN A 140 -2.11 -4.16 7.28
N ALA A 141 -1.35 -4.62 6.28
CA ALA A 141 0.04 -5.03 6.48
C ALA A 141 0.92 -3.85 6.96
N LEU A 142 0.75 -2.67 6.38
CA LEU A 142 1.48 -1.47 6.78
C LEU A 142 1.15 -1.07 8.21
N SER A 143 -0.13 -1.13 8.59
CA SER A 143 -0.60 -0.86 9.96
C SER A 143 0.05 -1.79 10.97
N ALA A 144 0.07 -3.10 10.71
CA ALA A 144 0.70 -4.09 11.59
C ALA A 144 2.22 -3.85 11.75
N ALA A 145 2.92 -3.57 10.64
CA ALA A 145 4.34 -3.25 10.67
C ALA A 145 4.62 -1.94 11.44
N PHE A 146 3.74 -0.94 11.27
CA PHE A 146 3.84 0.32 11.98
C PHE A 146 3.59 0.17 13.48
N GLN A 147 2.63 -0.66 13.90
CA GLN A 147 2.40 -0.98 15.32
C GLN A 147 3.67 -1.56 15.96
N THR A 148 4.35 -2.46 15.26
CA THR A 148 5.63 -3.04 15.70
C THR A 148 6.71 -1.97 15.88
N LEU A 149 6.86 -1.05 14.92
CA LEU A 149 7.78 0.08 15.03
C LEU A 149 7.40 1.00 16.20
N TYR A 150 6.13 1.42 16.27
CA TYR A 150 5.63 2.38 17.24
C TYR A 150 5.82 1.91 18.69
N ALA A 151 5.63 0.61 18.93
CA ALA A 151 5.84 0.00 20.25
C ALA A 151 7.33 0.00 20.71
N LYS A 152 8.29 0.19 19.78
CA LYS A 152 9.72 0.32 20.10
C LYS A 152 10.18 1.76 20.26
N LEU A 153 9.37 2.73 19.87
CA LEU A 153 9.70 4.14 20.00
C LEU A 153 9.59 4.61 21.45
N THR A 154 10.47 5.52 21.84
CA THR A 154 10.34 6.28 23.09
C THR A 154 9.09 7.17 23.09
N PRO A 155 8.54 7.55 24.26
CA PRO A 155 7.39 8.46 24.33
C PRO A 155 7.60 9.78 23.56
N ALA A 156 8.83 10.31 23.58
CA ALA A 156 9.18 11.52 22.83
C ALA A 156 9.12 11.31 21.31
N GLN A 157 9.59 10.17 20.80
CA GLN A 157 9.51 9.81 19.38
C GLN A 157 8.06 9.52 18.96
N GLN A 158 7.27 8.85 19.82
CA GLN A 158 5.84 8.65 19.61
C GLN A 158 5.10 9.98 19.44
N LYS A 159 5.33 10.95 20.34
CA LYS A 159 4.72 12.29 20.18
C LYS A 159 5.12 12.98 18.86
N LYS A 160 6.38 12.84 18.43
CA LYS A 160 6.84 13.37 17.14
C LYS A 160 6.12 12.71 15.98
N ILE A 161 6.03 11.37 15.96
CA ILE A 161 5.42 10.64 14.86
C ILE A 161 3.91 10.93 14.79
N ASP A 162 3.23 11.01 15.92
CA ASP A 162 1.80 11.37 15.99
C ASP A 162 1.55 12.76 15.39
N THR A 163 2.42 13.72 15.70
CA THR A 163 2.32 15.08 15.16
C THR A 163 2.49 15.08 13.63
N VAL A 164 3.48 14.35 13.12
CA VAL A 164 3.73 14.24 11.68
C VAL A 164 2.53 13.60 10.95
N PHE A 165 2.00 12.51 11.49
CA PHE A 165 0.86 11.81 10.87
C PHE A 165 -0.43 12.64 10.94
N ARG A 166 -0.69 13.32 12.06
CA ARG A 166 -1.86 14.19 12.23
C ARG A 166 -1.84 15.36 11.26
N ALA A 167 -0.72 16.09 11.19
CA ALA A 167 -0.57 17.21 10.27
C ALA A 167 -0.79 16.79 8.80
N ARG A 168 -0.28 15.60 8.42
CA ARG A 168 -0.50 15.04 7.08
C ARG A 168 -1.96 14.67 6.84
N ALA A 169 -2.64 14.08 7.83
CA ALA A 169 -4.06 13.74 7.73
C ALA A 169 -4.92 15.00 7.59
N GLU A 170 -4.66 16.04 8.39
CA GLU A 170 -5.34 17.33 8.32
C GLU A 170 -5.16 18.00 6.95
N ALA A 171 -3.93 18.05 6.43
CA ALA A 171 -3.66 18.61 5.11
C ALA A 171 -4.38 17.85 3.99
N MET A 172 -4.43 16.52 4.08
CA MET A 172 -5.17 15.68 3.13
C MET A 172 -6.68 15.95 3.22
N THR A 173 -7.25 15.98 4.41
CA THR A 173 -8.68 16.27 4.62
C THR A 173 -9.05 17.66 4.10
N ALA A 174 -8.25 18.69 4.42
CA ALA A 174 -8.47 20.05 3.94
C ALA A 174 -8.45 20.13 2.40
N LYS A 175 -7.51 19.41 1.75
CA LYS A 175 -7.44 19.32 0.29
C LYS A 175 -8.71 18.72 -0.31
N HIS A 176 -9.23 17.64 0.27
CA HIS A 176 -10.47 17.00 -0.21
C HIS A 176 -11.68 17.91 -0.03
N LEU A 177 -11.82 18.55 1.13
CA LEU A 177 -12.90 19.50 1.41
C LEU A 177 -12.86 20.69 0.45
N LYS A 178 -11.67 21.20 0.12
CA LYS A 178 -11.52 22.27 -0.88
C LYS A 178 -11.98 21.82 -2.27
N LYS A 179 -11.65 20.60 -2.68
CA LYS A 179 -12.08 20.06 -3.99
C LYS A 179 -13.61 19.98 -4.09
N LEU A 180 -14.30 19.58 -3.02
CA LEU A 180 -15.76 19.52 -2.97
C LEU A 180 -16.44 20.89 -3.09
N LYS A 181 -15.79 21.97 -2.63
CA LYS A 181 -16.34 23.34 -2.73
C LYS A 181 -16.18 23.97 -4.11
N HIS A 182 -15.37 23.37 -4.98
CA HIS A 182 -15.06 23.89 -6.33
C HIS A 182 -15.49 22.92 -7.44
N SER A 183 -16.20 21.84 -7.09
CA SER A 183 -16.84 20.91 -8.04
C SER A 183 -18.33 21.21 -8.10
#